data_AF-A0A7W9EVC2-F1
#
_entry.id   AF-A0A7W9EVC2-F1
#
_cell.length_a   1.000
_cell.length_b   1.000
_cell.length_c   1.000
_cell.angle_alpha   90.00
_cell.angle_beta   90.00
_cell.angle_gamma   90.00
#
_symmetry.space_group_name_H-M   'P 1'
#
loop_
_entity.id
_entity.type
_entity.pdbx_description
1 polymer ?
#
loop_
_entity_poly.entity_id
_entity_poly.type
_entity_poly.pdbx_seq_one_letter_code
_entity_poly.pdbx_strand_id
1 'polypeptide(L)'
;MVGWENSFPAEMFGTSVSAQAYIKHEIARFNISKTPESVEELRAGGYGAEIESLQAIKPHAIVTTNYDQMLEIIFPDLVPVVGQSILQGAQLSTGEIFKIHGSVENYNGLVFTRSDYETFVSKKKYLSAKLLTFFSEHPLIFVGYIASDPNIQSILSDIDEALPVKGGVIPNVYILEFNEGISGSSSPARERIIQTGDDRSVRVKLIEAREFGLVFDAFAANPALNDVNSKALRALLARSYNLVRHDILE
;
A
#
# COMPACT_ATOMS: atom_id res chain seq x y z
N MET A 1 19.79 -27.75 27.03
CA MET A 1 19.42 -27.29 25.68
C MET A 1 17.93 -27.48 25.55
N VAL A 2 17.14 -26.41 25.70
CA VAL A 2 15.70 -26.47 25.46
C VAL A 2 15.53 -26.35 23.95
N GLY A 3 15.11 -27.43 23.31
CA GLY A 3 14.99 -27.50 21.86
C GLY A 3 13.96 -26.51 21.32
N TRP A 4 14.22 -25.97 20.15
CA TRP A 4 13.32 -25.10 19.38
C TRP A 4 12.03 -25.82 18.91
N GLU A 5 11.84 -27.08 19.31
CA GLU A 5 10.77 -27.98 18.86
C GLU A 5 9.37 -27.54 19.31
N ASN A 6 9.24 -26.54 20.17
CA ASN A 6 7.94 -26.09 20.70
C ASN A 6 7.44 -24.73 20.18
N SER A 7 8.15 -24.09 19.24
CA SER A 7 7.76 -22.76 18.73
C SER A 7 7.06 -22.79 17.36
N PHE A 8 7.06 -23.92 16.66
CA PHE A 8 6.52 -24.04 15.30
C PHE A 8 5.40 -25.09 15.21
N PRO A 9 4.34 -24.85 14.42
CA PRO A 9 3.30 -25.85 14.17
C PRO A 9 3.86 -27.14 13.57
N ALA A 10 3.26 -28.29 13.93
CA ALA A 10 3.70 -29.61 13.47
C ALA A 10 3.78 -29.73 11.93
N GLU A 11 2.90 -29.02 11.23
CA GLU A 11 2.81 -28.95 9.77
C GLU A 11 4.09 -28.38 9.11
N MET A 12 4.86 -27.57 9.83
CA MET A 12 6.08 -26.96 9.31
C MET A 12 7.27 -27.93 9.24
N PHE A 13 7.20 -29.07 9.93
CA PHE A 13 8.25 -30.10 9.90
C PHE A 13 8.11 -31.09 8.72
N GLY A 14 7.19 -30.82 7.78
CA GLY A 14 7.02 -31.60 6.56
C GLY A 14 8.21 -31.48 5.59
N THR A 15 8.46 -32.54 4.82
CA THR A 15 9.60 -32.61 3.87
C THR A 15 9.52 -31.61 2.71
N SER A 16 8.34 -31.04 2.45
CA SER A 16 8.11 -30.02 1.43
C SER A 16 8.29 -28.58 1.92
N VAL A 17 8.57 -28.37 3.21
CA VAL A 17 8.66 -27.04 3.82
C VAL A 17 10.08 -26.49 3.66
N SER A 18 10.21 -25.36 2.98
CA SER A 18 11.51 -24.71 2.82
C SER A 18 12.02 -24.15 4.15
N ALA A 19 13.34 -24.10 4.36
CA ALA A 19 13.92 -23.45 5.53
C ALA A 19 13.50 -21.97 5.68
N GLN A 20 13.21 -21.30 4.56
CA GLN A 20 12.73 -19.91 4.55
C GLN A 20 11.31 -19.76 5.14
N ALA A 21 10.51 -20.83 5.18
CA ALA A 21 9.18 -20.79 5.76
C ALA A 21 9.21 -20.47 7.27
N TYR A 22 10.22 -20.97 7.99
CA TYR A 22 10.37 -20.76 9.43
C TYR A 22 10.59 -19.28 9.78
N ILE A 23 11.50 -18.60 9.07
CA ILE A 23 11.73 -17.16 9.32
C ILE A 23 10.50 -16.32 8.92
N LYS A 24 9.81 -16.68 7.83
CA LYS A 24 8.58 -15.99 7.43
C LYS A 24 7.45 -16.21 8.45
N HIS A 25 7.34 -17.40 9.03
CA HIS A 25 6.40 -17.68 10.12
C HIS A 25 6.68 -16.82 11.34
N GLU A 26 7.94 -16.68 11.76
CA GLU A 26 8.32 -15.80 12.87
C GLU A 26 8.02 -14.33 12.58
N ILE A 27 8.28 -13.87 11.35
CA ILE A 27 7.92 -12.52 10.92
C ILE A 27 6.40 -12.32 11.03
N ALA A 28 5.60 -13.27 10.53
CA ALA A 28 4.15 -13.19 10.63
C ALA A 28 3.68 -13.16 12.08
N ARG A 29 4.19 -14.08 12.92
CA ARG A 29 3.89 -14.15 14.35
C ARG A 29 4.22 -12.86 15.07
N PHE A 30 5.40 -12.29 14.82
CA PHE A 30 5.81 -11.00 15.39
C PHE A 30 4.87 -9.88 14.98
N ASN A 31 4.58 -9.74 13.69
CA ASN A 31 3.68 -8.70 13.19
C ASN A 31 2.26 -8.86 13.75
N ILE A 32 1.72 -10.07 13.80
CA ILE A 32 0.42 -10.36 14.43
C ILE A 32 0.42 -9.89 15.89
N SER A 33 1.47 -10.21 16.66
CA SER A 33 1.58 -9.80 18.08
C SER A 33 1.68 -8.28 18.31
N LYS A 34 1.95 -7.51 17.24
CA LYS A 34 2.06 -6.04 17.27
C LYS A 34 0.89 -5.36 16.56
N THR A 35 0.07 -6.12 15.86
CA THR A 35 -1.11 -5.60 15.16
C THR A 35 -2.19 -5.40 16.22
N PRO A 36 -2.78 -4.20 16.33
CA PRO A 36 -3.94 -3.97 17.19
C PRO A 36 -5.09 -4.90 16.82
N GLU A 37 -5.95 -5.24 17.77
CA GLU A 37 -7.12 -6.07 17.51
C GLU A 37 -8.30 -5.27 16.94
N SER A 38 -8.30 -3.95 17.15
CA SER A 38 -9.42 -3.07 16.76
C SER A 38 -8.99 -1.61 16.54
N VAL A 39 -9.84 -0.82 15.89
CA VAL A 39 -9.64 0.63 15.74
C VAL A 39 -9.72 1.31 17.10
N GLU A 40 -10.53 0.79 18.02
CA GLU A 40 -10.68 1.32 19.37
C GLU A 40 -9.37 1.24 20.17
N GLU A 41 -8.62 0.14 20.02
CA GLU A 41 -7.29 -0.01 20.64
C GLU A 41 -6.29 1.03 20.10
N LEU A 42 -6.29 1.24 18.78
CA LEU A 42 -5.47 2.30 18.14
C LEU A 42 -5.83 3.69 18.69
N ARG A 43 -7.12 3.99 18.82
CA ARG A 43 -7.61 5.28 19.34
C ARG A 43 -7.23 5.47 20.81
N ALA A 44 -7.31 4.41 21.62
CA ALA A 44 -6.91 4.44 23.03
C ALA A 44 -5.41 4.69 23.23
N GLY A 45 -4.58 4.35 22.24
CA GLY A 45 -3.13 4.58 22.24
C GLY A 45 -2.69 6.05 22.09
N GLY A 46 -3.63 7.00 22.01
CA GLY A 46 -3.32 8.43 21.87
C GLY A 46 -3.25 8.92 20.41
N TYR A 47 -3.46 8.04 19.44
CA TYR A 47 -3.45 8.36 18.01
C TYR A 47 -4.84 8.58 17.41
N GLY A 48 -5.88 8.65 18.24
CA GLY A 48 -7.27 8.59 17.76
C GLY A 48 -7.64 9.68 16.75
N ALA A 49 -7.23 10.93 17.01
CA ALA A 49 -7.50 12.04 16.08
C ALA A 49 -6.81 11.84 14.71
N GLU A 50 -5.55 11.38 14.70
CA GLU A 50 -4.82 11.14 13.46
C GLU A 50 -5.42 9.96 12.67
N ILE A 51 -5.84 8.89 13.35
CA ILE A 51 -6.55 7.76 12.73
C ILE A 51 -7.88 8.21 12.14
N GLU A 52 -8.63 9.08 12.82
CA GLU A 52 -9.88 9.64 12.29
C GLU A 52 -9.64 10.47 11.03
N SER A 53 -8.63 11.35 11.03
CA SER A 53 -8.22 12.10 9.84
C SER A 53 -7.80 11.17 8.69
N LEU A 54 -7.04 10.11 8.99
CA LEU A 54 -6.63 9.10 8.00
C LEU A 54 -7.84 8.37 7.40
N GLN A 55 -8.82 7.99 8.22
CA GLN A 55 -10.07 7.37 7.77
C GLN A 55 -10.88 8.31 6.88
N ALA A 56 -10.88 9.61 7.18
CA ALA A 56 -11.62 10.62 6.43
C ALA A 56 -11.13 10.79 4.99
N ILE A 57 -9.89 10.38 4.67
CA ILE A 57 -9.36 10.41 3.29
C ILE A 57 -10.23 9.58 2.33
N LYS A 58 -10.85 8.49 2.80
CA LYS A 58 -11.60 7.54 1.97
C LYS A 58 -10.86 7.18 0.66
N PRO A 59 -9.64 6.62 0.77
CA PRO A 59 -8.78 6.43 -0.40
C PRO A 59 -9.44 5.48 -1.42
N HIS A 60 -9.25 5.79 -2.70
CA HIS A 60 -9.73 4.94 -3.80
C HIS A 60 -9.10 3.55 -3.76
N ALA A 61 -7.81 3.49 -3.42
CA ALA A 61 -7.07 2.28 -3.18
C ALA A 61 -5.89 2.56 -2.25
N ILE A 62 -5.42 1.53 -1.55
CA ILE A 62 -4.21 1.58 -0.73
C ILE A 62 -3.24 0.53 -1.27
N VAL A 63 -1.96 0.87 -1.36
CA VAL A 63 -0.89 -0.05 -1.76
C VAL A 63 0.12 -0.08 -0.62
N THR A 64 0.46 -1.28 -0.14
CA THR A 64 1.33 -1.44 1.02
C THR A 64 2.30 -2.60 0.85
N THR A 65 3.52 -2.41 1.35
CA THR A 65 4.53 -3.46 1.54
C THR A 65 4.46 -4.06 2.94
N ASN A 66 3.60 -3.55 3.81
CA ASN A 66 3.42 -4.05 5.18
C ASN A 66 2.71 -5.40 5.16
N TYR A 67 3.06 -6.26 6.10
CA TYR A 67 2.52 -7.61 6.20
C TYR A 67 1.28 -7.68 7.12
N ASP A 68 1.24 -6.84 8.15
CA ASP A 68 0.19 -6.77 9.18
C ASP A 68 -1.17 -6.38 8.61
N GLN A 69 -2.22 -6.49 9.44
CA GLN A 69 -3.61 -6.22 9.04
C GLN A 69 -4.15 -4.88 9.55
N MET A 70 -3.27 -3.95 9.95
CA MET A 70 -3.69 -2.69 10.57
C MET A 70 -4.52 -1.82 9.61
N LEU A 71 -4.19 -1.82 8.32
CA LEU A 71 -4.93 -1.04 7.32
C LEU A 71 -6.34 -1.59 7.09
N GLU A 72 -6.52 -2.90 7.16
CA GLU A 72 -7.81 -3.57 7.08
C GLU A 72 -8.71 -3.23 8.28
N ILE A 73 -8.09 -3.05 9.45
CA ILE A 73 -8.77 -2.58 10.67
C ILE A 73 -9.19 -1.11 10.51
N ILE A 74 -8.28 -0.24 10.06
CA ILE A 74 -8.56 1.19 9.86
C ILE A 74 -9.60 1.41 8.75
N PHE A 75 -9.56 0.61 7.68
CA PHE A 75 -10.42 0.75 6.50
C PHE A 75 -11.25 -0.51 6.23
N PRO A 76 -12.25 -0.83 7.06
CA PRO A 76 -12.99 -2.09 6.99
C PRO A 76 -13.86 -2.24 5.72
N ASP A 77 -14.12 -1.15 5.00
CA ASP A 77 -14.87 -1.17 3.74
C ASP A 77 -13.98 -1.50 2.51
N LEU A 78 -12.65 -1.51 2.67
CA LEU A 78 -11.73 -1.88 1.59
C LEU A 78 -11.43 -3.37 1.62
N VAL A 79 -11.26 -3.97 0.44
CA VAL A 79 -11.00 -5.41 0.29
C VAL A 79 -9.51 -5.66 0.14
N PRO A 80 -8.88 -6.49 1.01
CA PRO A 80 -7.48 -6.84 0.86
C PRO A 80 -7.26 -7.73 -0.37
N VAL A 81 -6.21 -7.42 -1.10
CA VAL A 81 -5.73 -8.17 -2.26
C VAL A 81 -4.27 -8.50 -2.01
N VAL A 82 -3.98 -9.78 -1.84
CA VAL A 82 -2.66 -10.25 -1.38
C VAL A 82 -1.84 -10.84 -2.52
N GLY A 83 -0.63 -10.32 -2.72
CA GLY A 83 0.36 -10.87 -3.65
C GLY A 83 -0.18 -11.06 -5.08
N GLN A 84 -0.11 -12.30 -5.59
CA GLN A 84 -0.48 -12.62 -6.97
C GLN A 84 -1.99 -12.75 -7.23
N SER A 85 -2.82 -12.69 -6.20
CA SER A 85 -4.28 -12.65 -6.37
C SER A 85 -4.75 -11.40 -7.15
N ILE A 86 -3.89 -10.38 -7.22
CA ILE A 86 -4.03 -9.21 -8.12
C ILE A 86 -4.32 -9.63 -9.57
N LEU A 87 -3.76 -10.76 -10.02
CA LEU A 87 -3.86 -11.24 -11.42
C LEU A 87 -5.12 -12.07 -11.71
N GLN A 88 -5.89 -12.46 -10.69
CA GLN A 88 -6.86 -13.57 -10.79
C GLN A 88 -8.33 -13.15 -10.93
N GLY A 89 -8.67 -11.86 -11.09
CA GLY A 89 -10.07 -11.46 -11.20
C GLY A 89 -10.32 -10.09 -11.83
N ALA A 90 -11.59 -9.82 -12.13
CA ALA A 90 -12.09 -8.49 -12.43
C ALA A 90 -12.03 -7.65 -11.16
N GLN A 91 -10.82 -7.22 -10.82
CA GLN A 91 -10.60 -6.32 -9.71
C GLN A 91 -11.26 -5.00 -10.04
N LEU A 92 -12.12 -4.57 -9.14
CA LEU A 92 -12.79 -3.31 -9.28
C LEU A 92 -11.74 -2.27 -8.93
N SER A 93 -11.45 -1.35 -9.83
CA SER A 93 -10.39 -0.35 -9.68
C SER A 93 -10.47 0.45 -8.38
N THR A 94 -11.59 0.38 -7.66
CA THR A 94 -11.88 1.06 -6.40
C THR A 94 -12.11 0.11 -5.22
N GLY A 95 -11.72 0.55 -4.03
CA GLY A 95 -12.04 -0.11 -2.76
C GLY A 95 -11.08 -1.25 -2.38
N GLU A 96 -9.80 -1.17 -2.73
CA GLU A 96 -8.84 -2.27 -2.57
C GLU A 96 -7.62 -1.88 -1.72
N ILE A 97 -7.15 -2.82 -0.88
CA ILE A 97 -5.85 -2.74 -0.19
C ILE A 97 -4.92 -3.76 -0.85
N PHE A 98 -3.99 -3.30 -1.67
CA PHE A 98 -3.00 -4.14 -2.34
C PHE A 98 -1.81 -4.39 -1.41
N LYS A 99 -1.72 -5.61 -0.89
CA LYS A 99 -0.60 -6.09 -0.07
C LYS A 99 0.41 -6.78 -0.96
N ILE A 100 1.29 -5.97 -1.55
CA ILE A 100 2.14 -6.40 -2.67
C ILE A 100 3.28 -7.32 -2.23
N HIS A 101 3.65 -7.30 -0.95
CA HIS A 101 4.64 -8.18 -0.35
C HIS A 101 4.03 -9.34 0.46
N GLY A 102 2.73 -9.62 0.28
CA GLY A 102 2.03 -10.68 1.02
C GLY A 102 1.35 -10.18 2.29
N SER A 103 0.77 -11.10 3.06
CA SER A 103 0.03 -10.84 4.30
C SER A 103 0.39 -11.88 5.35
N VAL A 104 0.37 -11.50 6.63
CA VAL A 104 0.61 -12.42 7.75
C VAL A 104 -0.34 -13.61 7.77
N GLU A 105 -1.53 -13.50 7.17
CA GLU A 105 -2.50 -14.59 7.01
C GLU A 105 -1.93 -15.79 6.23
N ASN A 106 -0.95 -15.54 5.35
CA ASN A 106 -0.22 -16.58 4.64
C ASN A 106 1.26 -16.26 4.64
N TYR A 107 1.94 -16.68 5.71
CA TYR A 107 3.37 -16.45 5.90
C TYR A 107 4.25 -16.97 4.74
N ASN A 108 3.85 -18.05 4.06
CA ASN A 108 4.63 -18.58 2.94
C ASN A 108 4.65 -17.61 1.74
N GLY A 109 3.60 -16.80 1.59
CA GLY A 109 3.47 -15.80 0.53
C GLY A 109 4.21 -14.49 0.78
N LEU A 110 4.87 -14.31 1.93
CA LEU A 110 5.60 -13.08 2.25
C LEU A 110 6.81 -12.90 1.32
N VAL A 111 7.00 -11.67 0.83
CA VAL A 111 8.17 -11.26 0.04
C VAL A 111 9.23 -10.73 1.00
N PHE A 112 10.17 -11.58 1.39
CA PHE A 112 11.17 -11.23 2.40
C PHE A 112 12.59 -11.61 1.96
N THR A 113 12.77 -12.79 1.37
CA THR A 113 14.07 -13.28 0.96
C THR A 113 14.44 -12.73 -0.42
N ARG A 114 15.73 -12.76 -0.75
CA ARG A 114 16.22 -12.36 -2.07
C ARG A 114 15.48 -13.06 -3.21
N SER A 115 15.27 -14.37 -3.10
CA SER A 115 14.52 -15.16 -4.08
C SER A 115 13.06 -14.70 -4.21
N ASP A 116 12.44 -14.24 -3.12
CA ASP A 116 11.09 -13.68 -3.19
C ASP A 116 11.08 -12.36 -3.95
N TYR A 117 12.05 -11.47 -3.68
CA TYR A 117 12.18 -10.19 -4.38
C TYR A 117 12.46 -10.39 -5.88
N GLU A 118 13.34 -11.31 -6.24
CA GLU A 118 13.60 -11.66 -7.65
C GLU A 118 12.32 -12.17 -8.34
N THR A 119 11.56 -13.03 -7.65
CA THR A 119 10.27 -13.53 -8.14
C THR A 119 9.24 -12.41 -8.25
N PHE A 120 9.15 -11.53 -7.26
CA PHE A 120 8.24 -10.39 -7.23
C PHE A 120 8.52 -9.42 -8.39
N VAL A 121 9.77 -9.02 -8.58
CA VAL A 121 10.18 -8.11 -9.66
C VAL A 121 9.86 -8.70 -11.04
N SER A 122 10.07 -10.01 -11.24
CA SER A 122 9.72 -10.64 -12.52
C SER A 122 8.21 -10.64 -12.83
N LYS A 123 7.36 -10.57 -11.80
CA LYS A 123 5.90 -10.72 -11.89
C LYS A 123 5.12 -9.42 -11.65
N LYS A 124 5.76 -8.34 -11.21
CA LYS A 124 5.10 -7.06 -10.87
C LYS A 124 4.60 -6.24 -12.05
N LYS A 125 4.81 -6.66 -13.31
CA LYS A 125 4.46 -5.88 -14.51
C LYS A 125 2.99 -5.40 -14.53
N TYR A 126 2.06 -6.27 -14.13
CA TYR A 126 0.65 -5.90 -14.04
C TYR A 126 0.38 -4.86 -12.94
N LEU A 127 1.02 -5.03 -11.77
CA LEU A 127 0.91 -4.08 -10.67
C LEU A 127 1.42 -2.70 -11.12
N SER A 128 2.60 -2.63 -11.76
CA SER A 128 3.12 -1.39 -12.34
C SER A 128 2.10 -0.75 -13.29
N ALA A 129 1.51 -1.51 -14.21
CA ALA A 129 0.49 -0.99 -15.13
C ALA A 129 -0.77 -0.45 -14.42
N LYS A 130 -1.24 -1.14 -13.37
CA LYS A 130 -2.39 -0.69 -12.56
C LYS A 130 -2.05 0.58 -11.76
N LEU A 131 -0.86 0.65 -11.17
CA LEU A 131 -0.36 1.83 -10.47
C LEU A 131 -0.21 3.04 -11.41
N LEU A 132 0.27 2.83 -12.64
CA LEU A 132 0.33 3.87 -13.66
C LEU A 132 -1.05 4.46 -13.98
N THR A 133 -2.07 3.60 -14.05
CA THR A 133 -3.46 4.02 -14.27
C THR A 133 -3.96 4.86 -13.10
N PHE A 134 -3.78 4.38 -11.86
CA PHE A 134 -4.15 5.15 -10.67
C PHE A 134 -3.45 6.50 -10.58
N PHE A 135 -2.18 6.57 -10.93
CA PHE A 135 -1.43 7.81 -10.97
C PHE A 135 -2.05 8.85 -11.94
N SER A 136 -2.51 8.40 -13.12
CA SER A 136 -3.13 9.30 -14.09
C SER A 136 -4.51 9.79 -13.65
N GLU A 137 -5.22 9.02 -12.82
CA GLU A 137 -6.62 9.27 -12.47
C GLU A 137 -6.79 9.92 -11.09
N HIS A 138 -5.85 9.71 -10.18
CA HIS A 138 -5.96 10.09 -8.77
C HIS A 138 -4.67 10.70 -8.20
N PRO A 139 -4.77 11.65 -7.25
CA PRO A 139 -3.62 12.06 -6.46
C PRO A 139 -3.04 10.87 -5.67
N LEU A 140 -1.71 10.77 -5.65
CA LEU A 140 -0.99 9.71 -4.95
C LEU A 140 -0.15 10.30 -3.82
N ILE A 141 -0.28 9.73 -2.62
CA ILE A 141 0.49 10.11 -1.43
C ILE A 141 1.28 8.91 -0.92
N PHE A 142 2.61 9.06 -0.82
CA PHE A 142 3.49 8.11 -0.16
C PHE A 142 3.62 8.47 1.31
N VAL A 143 3.37 7.51 2.21
CA VAL A 143 3.44 7.67 3.67
C VAL A 143 4.29 6.53 4.24
N GLY A 144 5.22 6.85 5.14
CA GLY A 144 6.06 5.83 5.79
C GLY A 144 7.24 5.33 4.96
N TYR A 145 7.58 6.06 3.89
CA TYR A 145 8.74 5.75 3.05
C TYR A 145 9.69 6.94 2.98
N ILE A 146 10.97 6.62 2.80
CA ILE A 146 11.97 7.61 2.38
C ILE A 146 12.02 7.67 0.86
N ALA A 147 12.30 8.84 0.30
CA ALA A 147 12.39 9.04 -1.15
C ALA A 147 13.44 8.15 -1.86
N SER A 148 14.40 7.60 -1.10
CA SER A 148 15.42 6.66 -1.60
C SER A 148 14.99 5.19 -1.53
N ASP A 149 13.76 4.88 -1.14
CA ASP A 149 13.26 3.51 -1.11
C ASP A 149 13.26 2.90 -2.54
N PRO A 150 13.83 1.70 -2.75
CA PRO A 150 13.90 1.08 -4.08
C PRO A 150 12.53 0.81 -4.72
N ASN A 151 11.48 0.55 -3.92
CA ASN A 151 10.14 0.36 -4.43
C ASN A 151 9.55 1.68 -4.93
N ILE A 152 9.74 2.77 -4.18
CA ILE A 152 9.37 4.12 -4.62
C ILE A 152 10.10 4.49 -5.90
N GLN A 153 11.43 4.33 -5.93
CA GLN A 153 12.22 4.64 -7.11
C GLN A 153 11.76 3.85 -8.33
N SER A 154 11.46 2.56 -8.16
CA SER A 154 10.95 1.74 -9.25
C SER A 154 9.57 2.19 -9.72
N ILE A 155 8.64 2.51 -8.81
CA ILE A 155 7.30 2.99 -9.17
C ILE A 155 7.40 4.34 -9.91
N LEU A 156 8.22 5.26 -9.39
CA LEU A 156 8.43 6.57 -10.01
C LEU A 156 9.18 6.49 -11.33
N SER A 157 10.06 5.49 -11.50
CA SER A 157 10.73 5.21 -12.77
C SER A 157 9.73 4.74 -13.81
N ASP A 158 8.88 3.76 -13.46
CA ASP A 158 7.80 3.31 -14.33
C ASP A 158 6.89 4.50 -14.74
N ILE A 159 6.58 5.42 -13.79
CA ILE A 159 5.79 6.63 -14.05
C ILE A 159 6.54 7.60 -14.98
N ASP A 160 7.81 7.89 -14.72
CA ASP A 160 8.62 8.80 -15.55
C ASP A 160 8.74 8.29 -17.00
N GLU A 161 8.90 6.98 -17.18
CA GLU A 161 8.93 6.36 -18.51
C GLU A 161 7.61 6.54 -19.28
N ALA A 162 6.48 6.58 -18.58
CA ALA A 162 5.17 6.82 -19.17
C ALA A 162 4.90 8.30 -19.49
N LEU A 163 5.68 9.24 -18.93
CA LEU A 163 5.49 10.68 -19.17
C LEU A 163 6.09 11.12 -20.52
N PRO A 164 5.42 12.02 -21.26
CA PRO A 164 5.88 12.47 -22.56
C PRO A 164 7.14 13.36 -22.50
N VAL A 165 7.43 13.97 -21.35
CA VAL A 165 8.58 14.85 -21.14
C VAL A 165 9.46 14.27 -20.04
N LYS A 166 10.73 13.95 -20.38
CA LYS A 166 11.74 13.49 -19.44
C LYS A 166 12.05 14.58 -18.41
N GLY A 167 12.25 14.23 -17.13
CA GLY A 167 12.78 15.18 -16.15
C GLY A 167 11.76 16.11 -15.49
N GLY A 168 10.46 15.84 -15.69
CA GLY A 168 9.37 16.73 -15.31
C GLY A 168 9.04 16.74 -13.81
N VAL A 169 8.22 17.71 -13.41
CA VAL A 169 7.48 17.63 -12.16
C VAL A 169 6.28 16.72 -12.38
N ILE A 170 6.10 15.74 -11.51
CA ILE A 170 4.92 14.89 -11.47
C ILE A 170 3.90 15.58 -10.56
N PRO A 171 2.87 16.27 -11.12
CA PRO A 171 2.06 17.19 -10.34
C PRO A 171 1.16 16.50 -9.29
N ASN A 172 0.82 15.22 -9.50
CA ASN A 172 -0.15 14.50 -8.67
C ASN A 172 0.50 13.51 -7.69
N VAL A 173 1.82 13.56 -7.51
CA VAL A 173 2.53 12.70 -6.55
C VAL A 173 3.09 13.51 -5.41
N TYR A 174 2.80 13.04 -4.19
CA TYR A 174 3.19 13.64 -2.93
C TYR A 174 3.96 12.62 -2.10
N ILE A 175 5.05 13.06 -1.49
CA ILE A 175 5.74 12.31 -0.43
C ILE A 175 5.52 13.05 0.88
N LEU A 176 4.97 12.34 1.86
CA LEU A 176 4.78 12.84 3.22
C LEU A 176 5.90 12.34 4.12
N GLU A 177 6.66 13.28 4.68
CA GLU A 177 7.75 12.99 5.60
C GLU A 177 7.55 13.63 6.96
N PHE A 178 7.90 12.86 7.99
CA PHE A 178 7.91 13.35 9.36
C PHE A 178 9.15 14.22 9.58
N ASN A 179 8.96 15.45 10.07
CA ASN A 179 10.03 16.37 10.40
C ASN A 179 9.73 17.08 11.72
N GLU A 180 10.37 16.65 12.82
CA GLU A 180 10.20 17.26 14.14
C GLU A 180 10.64 18.74 14.19
N GLY A 181 11.60 19.11 13.34
CA GLY A 181 12.17 20.46 13.28
C GLY A 181 11.32 21.47 12.53
N ILE A 182 10.24 21.06 11.86
CA ILE A 182 9.39 21.97 11.10
C ILE A 182 8.55 22.83 12.04
N SER A 183 8.49 24.13 11.79
CA SER A 183 7.73 25.13 12.55
C SER A 183 6.98 26.09 11.64
N GLY A 184 6.06 26.89 12.19
CA GLY A 184 5.28 27.84 11.40
C GLY A 184 6.11 28.93 10.70
N SER A 185 7.36 29.15 11.12
CA SER A 185 8.32 30.05 10.46
C SER A 185 9.27 29.33 9.50
N SER A 186 9.22 28.00 9.43
CA SER A 186 10.05 27.21 8.53
C SER A 186 9.56 27.36 7.08
N SER A 187 10.50 27.39 6.14
CA SER A 187 10.22 27.35 4.70
C SER A 187 10.72 26.03 4.11
N PRO A 188 9.99 24.91 4.34
CA PRO A 188 10.40 23.58 3.88
C PRO A 188 10.50 23.50 2.35
N ALA A 189 11.24 22.51 1.87
CA ALA A 189 11.28 22.22 0.45
C ALA A 189 9.90 21.74 -0.02
N ARG A 190 9.41 22.27 -1.14
CA ARG A 190 8.10 21.89 -1.70
C ARG A 190 8.18 20.75 -2.71
N GLU A 191 9.39 20.46 -3.15
CA GLU A 191 9.67 19.44 -4.16
C GLU A 191 10.90 18.64 -3.74
N ARG A 192 10.93 17.39 -4.17
CA ARG A 192 12.11 16.52 -4.04
C ARG A 192 12.47 15.93 -5.39
N ILE A 193 13.76 15.92 -5.69
CA ILE A 193 14.31 15.25 -6.87
C ILE A 193 14.60 13.80 -6.51
N ILE A 194 14.06 12.87 -7.29
CA ILE A 194 14.29 11.43 -7.14
C ILE A 194 14.94 10.92 -8.42
N GLN A 195 16.05 10.20 -8.25
CA GLN A 195 16.70 9.52 -9.37
C GLN A 195 15.88 8.29 -9.75
N THR A 196 15.51 8.21 -11.02
CA THR A 196 14.69 7.14 -11.59
C THR A 196 15.46 6.26 -12.59
N GLY A 197 16.71 6.61 -12.90
CA GLY A 197 17.66 5.85 -13.71
C GLY A 197 18.96 6.62 -13.92
N ASP A 198 19.91 6.06 -14.67
CA ASP A 198 21.28 6.62 -14.79
C ASP A 198 21.33 8.09 -15.27
N ASP A 199 20.38 8.51 -16.11
CA ASP A 199 20.25 9.89 -16.62
C ASP A 199 18.83 10.46 -16.45
N ARG A 200 18.02 9.89 -15.54
CA ARG A 200 16.62 10.29 -15.35
C ARG A 200 16.35 10.66 -13.90
N SER A 201 15.70 11.81 -13.70
CA SER A 201 15.23 12.24 -12.40
C SER A 201 13.83 12.82 -12.53
N VAL A 202 13.03 12.70 -11.48
CA VAL A 202 11.70 13.31 -11.40
C VAL A 202 11.61 14.23 -10.22
N ARG A 203 10.78 15.27 -10.35
CA ARG A 203 10.41 16.12 -9.22
C ARG A 203 9.02 15.74 -8.73
N VAL A 204 8.92 15.39 -7.46
CA VAL A 204 7.65 15.10 -6.80
C VAL A 204 7.39 16.13 -5.71
N LYS A 205 6.12 16.36 -5.37
CA LYS A 205 5.77 17.28 -4.28
C LYS A 205 6.19 16.67 -2.95
N LEU A 206 6.81 17.48 -2.10
CA LEU A 206 7.21 17.10 -0.75
C LEU A 206 6.31 17.82 0.25
N ILE A 207 5.77 17.07 1.20
CA ILE A 207 5.08 17.57 2.37
C ILE A 207 5.89 17.12 3.58
N GLU A 208 6.43 18.08 4.32
CA GLU A 208 7.09 17.83 5.60
C GLU A 208 6.13 18.25 6.71
N ALA A 209 5.93 17.39 7.71
CA ALA A 209 5.02 17.68 8.82
C ALA A 209 5.50 17.04 10.13
N ARG A 210 5.21 17.70 11.26
CA ARG A 210 5.43 17.16 12.62
C ARG A 210 4.27 16.30 13.13
N GLU A 211 3.16 16.32 12.42
CA GLU A 211 1.92 15.60 12.72
C GLU A 211 1.19 15.41 11.38
N PHE A 212 0.59 14.24 11.16
CA PHE A 212 0.00 13.94 9.85
C PHE A 212 -1.48 14.26 9.76
N GLY A 213 -2.17 14.48 10.89
CA GLY A 213 -3.60 14.83 10.94
C GLY A 213 -3.99 15.96 9.97
N LEU A 214 -3.30 17.10 10.02
CA LEU A 214 -3.58 18.24 9.12
C LEU A 214 -3.38 17.89 7.64
N VAL A 215 -2.41 17.03 7.33
CA VAL A 215 -2.17 16.58 5.95
C VAL A 215 -3.31 15.67 5.52
N PHE A 216 -3.68 14.69 6.35
CA PHE A 216 -4.78 13.78 6.08
C PHE A 216 -6.11 14.54 5.91
N ASP A 217 -6.40 15.53 6.75
CA ASP A 217 -7.58 16.39 6.61
C ASP A 217 -7.59 17.15 5.27
N ALA A 218 -6.44 17.65 4.81
CA ALA A 218 -6.32 18.31 3.52
C ALA A 218 -6.61 17.37 2.34
N PHE A 219 -6.24 16.09 2.45
CA PHE A 219 -6.57 15.06 1.45
C PHE A 219 -8.02 14.56 1.57
N ALA A 220 -8.63 14.64 2.76
CA ALA A 220 -10.04 14.30 2.99
C ALA A 220 -11.03 15.36 2.47
N ALA A 221 -10.57 16.60 2.26
CA ALA A 221 -11.39 17.76 1.93
C ALA A 221 -12.00 17.77 0.50
N ASN A 222 -12.36 16.60 -0.06
CA ASN A 222 -13.00 16.49 -1.37
C ASN A 222 -14.51 16.15 -1.25
N PRO A 223 -15.39 17.15 -1.09
CA PRO A 223 -16.81 16.95 -0.78
C PRO A 223 -17.61 16.20 -1.85
N ALA A 224 -17.15 16.15 -3.11
CA ALA A 224 -17.90 15.50 -4.20
C ALA A 224 -17.95 13.97 -4.12
N LEU A 225 -17.04 13.34 -3.38
CA LEU A 225 -16.96 11.87 -3.22
C LEU A 225 -17.29 11.41 -1.81
N ASN A 226 -17.50 12.33 -0.87
CA ASN A 226 -17.73 11.98 0.52
C ASN A 226 -19.02 11.17 0.75
N ASP A 227 -19.99 11.28 -0.15
CA ASP A 227 -21.26 10.54 -0.10
C ASP A 227 -21.25 9.20 -0.87
N VAL A 228 -20.15 8.88 -1.57
CA VAL A 228 -20.08 7.64 -2.37
C VAL A 228 -19.46 6.52 -1.54
N ASN A 229 -20.29 5.60 -1.07
CA ASN A 229 -19.86 4.41 -0.34
C ASN A 229 -19.08 3.47 -1.28
N SER A 230 -17.80 3.23 -0.99
CA SER A 230 -16.89 2.40 -1.80
C SER A 230 -17.40 0.95 -1.93
N LYS A 231 -17.98 0.39 -0.88
CA LYS A 231 -18.62 -0.94 -0.90
C LYS A 231 -19.85 -0.99 -1.80
N ALA A 232 -20.66 0.07 -1.81
CA ALA A 232 -21.81 0.18 -2.71
C ALA A 232 -21.36 0.34 -4.18
N LEU A 233 -20.36 1.19 -4.44
CA LEU A 233 -19.77 1.37 -5.77
C LEU A 233 -19.16 0.04 -6.27
N ARG A 234 -18.45 -0.67 -5.39
CA ARG A 234 -17.90 -1.99 -5.66
C ARG A 234 -19.01 -2.99 -5.98
N ALA A 235 -20.07 -3.03 -5.19
CA ALA A 235 -21.21 -3.92 -5.44
C ALA A 235 -21.90 -3.61 -6.79
N LEU A 236 -22.05 -2.33 -7.14
CA LEU A 236 -22.62 -1.91 -8.44
C LEU A 236 -21.75 -2.33 -9.61
N LEU A 237 -20.43 -2.09 -9.54
CA LEU A 237 -19.50 -2.51 -10.58
C LEU A 237 -19.43 -4.04 -10.70
N ALA A 238 -19.39 -4.78 -9.59
CA ALA A 238 -19.42 -6.24 -9.61
C ALA A 238 -20.68 -6.76 -10.32
N ARG A 239 -21.82 -6.13 -10.05
CA ARG A 239 -23.11 -6.50 -10.65
C ARG A 239 -23.15 -6.18 -12.15
N SER A 240 -22.60 -5.04 -12.60
CA SER A 240 -22.54 -4.70 -14.03
C SER A 240 -21.64 -5.68 -14.79
N TYR A 241 -20.47 -6.04 -14.24
CA TYR A 241 -19.59 -7.05 -14.83
C TYR A 241 -20.26 -8.43 -14.95
N ASN A 242 -21.04 -8.84 -13.95
CA ASN A 242 -21.78 -10.12 -13.98
C ASN A 242 -22.93 -10.11 -15.01
N LEU A 243 -23.63 -8.99 -15.17
CA LEU A 243 -24.66 -8.82 -16.21
C LEU A 243 -24.08 -8.99 -17.62
N VAL A 244 -22.97 -8.30 -17.91
CA VAL A 244 -22.30 -8.38 -19.23
C VAL A 244 -21.78 -9.79 -19.53
N ARG A 245 -21.38 -10.56 -18.50
CA ARG A 245 -20.94 -11.95 -18.69
C ARG A 245 -22.07 -12.93 -18.99
N HIS A 246 -23.31 -12.65 -18.57
CA HIS A 246 -24.44 -13.49 -18.93
C HIS A 246 -24.88 -13.26 -20.38
N ASP A 247 -24.85 -12.02 -20.87
CA ASP A 247 -25.28 -11.70 -22.25
C ASP A 247 -24.31 -12.19 -23.35
N ILE A 248 -23.07 -12.58 -23.01
CA ILE A 248 -22.06 -13.09 -23.96
C ILE A 248 -22.09 -14.63 -24.06
N LEU A 249 -22.84 -15.31 -23.17
CA LEU A 249 -22.93 -16.77 -23.11
C LEU A 249 -24.29 -17.33 -23.58
N GLU A 250 -25.17 -16.48 -24.12
CA GLU A 250 -26.33 -16.87 -24.94
C GLU A 250 -26.06 -16.61 -26.43
#